data_AF-A0A6B8MAX7-F1
#
_entry.id   AF-A0A6B8MAX7-F1
#
_cell.length_a   1.000
_cell.length_b   1.000
_cell.length_c   1.000
_cell.angle_alpha   90.00
_cell.angle_beta   90.00
_cell.angle_gamma   90.00
#
_symmetry.space_group_name_H-M   'P 1'
#
loop_
_entity.id
_entity.type
_entity.pdbx_description
1 polymer ?
#
loop_
_entity_poly.entity_id
_entity_poly.type
_entity_poly.pdbx_seq_one_letter_code
_entity_poly.pdbx_strand_id
1 'polypeptide(L)'
;MTAPALTSHQQGALCDVLRLLETERVVALRGLAGTGKTALIPHLADALGKVTVVAMTNKAAEVLRAKGEARAHHAEPRHPIL
;
A
#
# COMPACT_ATOMS: atom_id res chain seq x y z
N MET A 1 -1.00 13.02 10.78
CA MET A 1 -0.01 13.36 9.73
C MET A 1 -0.68 13.10 8.39
N THR A 2 -0.63 14.05 7.48
CA THR A 2 -1.30 13.95 6.15
C THR A 2 -0.39 13.20 5.17
N ALA A 3 -0.96 12.41 4.26
CA ALA A 3 -0.21 11.72 3.22
C ALA A 3 0.55 12.72 2.30
N PRO A 4 1.74 12.38 1.80
CA PRO A 4 2.54 13.28 0.96
C PRO A 4 1.85 13.58 -0.38
N ALA A 5 2.13 14.73 -1.00
CA ALA A 5 1.58 15.02 -2.33
C ALA A 5 2.12 14.03 -3.37
N LEU A 6 1.23 13.50 -4.23
CA LEU A 6 1.59 12.57 -5.31
C LEU A 6 2.12 13.32 -6.54
N THR A 7 3.10 12.72 -7.24
CA THR A 7 3.47 13.16 -8.59
C THR A 7 2.40 12.77 -9.61
N SER A 8 2.41 13.35 -10.80
CA SER A 8 1.47 12.99 -11.89
C SER A 8 1.54 11.50 -12.25
N HIS A 9 2.75 10.92 -12.27
CA HIS A 9 2.93 9.49 -12.54
C HIS A 9 2.36 8.60 -11.42
N GLN A 10 2.53 9.01 -10.16
CA GLN A 10 1.95 8.29 -9.02
C GLN A 10 0.43 8.43 -8.99
N GLN A 11 -0.12 9.59 -9.34
CA GLN A 11 -1.55 9.80 -9.50
C GLN A 11 -2.13 8.87 -10.58
N GLY A 12 -1.45 8.74 -11.72
CA GLY A 12 -1.83 7.79 -12.77
C GLY A 12 -1.83 6.34 -12.27
N ALA A 13 -0.76 5.93 -11.58
CA ALA A 13 -0.66 4.59 -11.00
C ALA A 13 -1.77 4.31 -9.96
N LEU A 14 -2.15 5.30 -9.14
CA LEU A 14 -3.27 5.20 -8.21
C LEU A 14 -4.58 4.95 -8.97
N CYS A 15 -4.88 5.75 -10.00
CA CYS A 15 -6.08 5.57 -10.82
C CYS A 15 -6.12 4.20 -11.51
N ASP A 16 -4.99 3.73 -12.03
CA ASP A 16 -4.90 2.42 -12.67
C ASP A 16 -5.14 1.27 -11.69
N VAL A 17 -4.58 1.34 -10.49
CA VAL A 17 -4.82 0.32 -9.46
C VAL A 17 -6.29 0.31 -9.05
N LEU A 18 -6.90 1.47 -8.81
CA LEU A 18 -8.32 1.55 -8.42
C LEU A 18 -9.23 0.98 -9.51
N ARG A 19 -8.99 1.34 -10.78
CA ARG A 19 -9.72 0.81 -11.93
C ARG A 19 -9.56 -0.70 -12.07
N LEU A 20 -8.35 -1.23 -11.90
CA LEU A 20 -8.11 -2.67 -11.98
C LEU A 20 -8.81 -3.44 -10.85
N LEU A 21 -8.88 -2.87 -9.65
CA LEU A 21 -9.56 -3.50 -8.51
C LEU A 21 -11.08 -3.63 -8.69
N GLU A 22 -11.68 -2.90 -9.64
CA GLU A 22 -13.10 -3.05 -9.99
C GLU A 22 -13.40 -4.42 -10.64
N THR A 23 -12.42 -5.00 -11.34
CA THR A 23 -12.59 -6.27 -12.06
C THR A 23 -11.69 -7.39 -11.55
N GLU A 24 -10.53 -7.05 -10.98
CA GLU A 24 -9.52 -8.00 -10.54
C GLU A 24 -9.51 -8.15 -9.02
N ARG A 25 -9.46 -9.40 -8.55
CA ARG A 25 -9.32 -9.68 -7.11
C ARG A 25 -7.92 -9.41 -6.57
N VAL A 26 -6.91 -9.42 -7.43
CA VAL A 26 -5.50 -9.25 -7.06
C VAL A 26 -4.82 -8.36 -8.08
N VAL A 27 -4.30 -7.23 -7.62
CA VAL A 27 -3.55 -6.27 -8.43
C VAL A 27 -2.14 -6.13 -7.85
N ALA A 28 -1.13 -6.22 -8.72
CA ALA A 28 0.27 -6.08 -8.32
C ALA A 28 0.85 -4.73 -8.78
N LEU A 29 1.12 -3.83 -7.84
CA LEU A 29 1.84 -2.58 -8.11
C LEU A 29 3.34 -2.83 -8.14
N ARG A 30 3.95 -2.74 -9.32
CA ARG A 30 5.40 -2.88 -9.52
C ARG A 30 6.06 -1.53 -9.78
N GLY A 31 7.36 -1.44 -9.48
CA GLY A 31 8.16 -0.26 -9.75
C GLY A 31 9.57 -0.38 -9.18
N LEU A 32 10.52 0.36 -9.73
CA LEU A 32 11.92 0.36 -9.29
C LEU A 32 12.07 0.85 -7.84
N ALA A 33 13.24 0.62 -7.24
CA ALA A 33 13.56 1.20 -5.94
C ALA A 33 13.48 2.73 -6.00
N GLY A 34 12.98 3.37 -4.93
CA GLY A 34 12.87 4.83 -4.86
C GLY A 34 11.68 5.46 -5.63
N THR A 35 10.88 4.70 -6.39
CA THR A 35 9.73 5.27 -7.14
C THR A 35 8.50 5.64 -6.27
N GLY A 36 8.60 5.47 -4.95
CA GLY A 36 7.55 5.90 -4.02
C GLY A 36 6.37 4.93 -3.85
N LYS A 37 6.51 3.64 -4.17
CA LYS A 37 5.46 2.62 -3.93
C LYS A 37 4.90 2.67 -2.50
N THR A 38 5.77 2.74 -1.50
CA THR A 38 5.37 2.85 -0.09
C THR A 38 4.64 4.17 0.21
N ALA A 39 4.98 5.25 -0.49
CA ALA A 39 4.32 6.54 -0.35
C ALA A 39 2.92 6.55 -1.00
N LEU A 40 2.64 5.65 -1.95
CA LEU A 40 1.32 5.47 -2.58
C LEU A 40 0.31 4.73 -1.68
N ILE A 41 0.78 3.86 -0.78
CA ILE A 41 -0.09 3.01 0.04
C ILE A 41 -1.11 3.80 0.88
N PRO A 42 -0.76 4.90 1.58
CA PRO A 42 -1.75 5.70 2.30
C PRO A 42 -2.88 6.22 1.39
N HIS A 43 -2.54 6.70 0.19
CA HIS A 43 -3.56 7.20 -0.76
C HIS A 43 -4.47 6.10 -1.29
N LEU A 44 -3.93 4.91 -1.54
CA LEU A 44 -4.72 3.73 -1.88
C LEU A 44 -5.67 3.36 -0.76
N ALA A 45 -5.17 3.33 0.47
CA ALA A 45 -5.96 2.95 1.64
C ALA A 45 -7.05 3.97 1.98
N ASP A 46 -6.80 5.25 1.72
CA ASP A 46 -7.82 6.31 1.86
C ASP A 46 -8.87 6.21 0.75
N ALA A 47 -8.48 5.97 -0.50
CA ALA A 47 -9.41 5.81 -1.62
C ALA A 47 -10.30 4.57 -1.49
N LEU A 48 -9.78 3.46 -0.95
CA LEU A 48 -10.51 2.21 -0.75
C LEU A 48 -11.32 2.19 0.56
N GLY A 49 -11.06 3.12 1.49
CA GLY A 49 -11.74 3.22 2.77
C GLY A 49 -11.37 2.10 3.76
N LYS A 50 -12.27 1.12 3.94
CA LYS A 50 -12.10 0.07 4.97
C LYS A 50 -11.17 -1.04 4.48
N VAL A 51 -9.87 -0.81 4.59
CA VAL A 51 -8.82 -1.77 4.24
C VAL A 51 -7.93 -2.15 5.42
N THR A 52 -7.28 -3.31 5.32
CA THR A 52 -6.17 -3.70 6.20
C THR A 52 -4.88 -3.60 5.41
N VAL A 53 -3.89 -2.88 5.94
CA VAL A 53 -2.57 -2.76 5.32
C VAL A 53 -1.60 -3.69 6.06
N VAL A 54 -0.96 -4.61 5.33
CA VAL A 54 -0.01 -5.57 5.90
C VAL A 54 1.35 -5.49 5.23
N ALA A 55 2.41 -5.74 5.99
CA ALA A 55 3.77 -5.79 5.50
C ALA A 55 4.51 -7.02 6.04
N MET A 56 5.38 -7.60 5.23
CA MET A 56 6.09 -8.86 5.55
C MET A 56 7.07 -8.73 6.73
N THR A 57 7.57 -7.53 7.02
CA THR A 57 8.52 -7.32 8.11
C THR A 57 8.07 -6.20 9.04
N ASN A 58 8.45 -6.29 10.32
CA ASN A 58 8.20 -5.24 11.29
C ASN A 58 8.74 -3.89 10.82
N LYS A 59 9.93 -3.88 10.20
CA LYS A 59 10.52 -2.65 9.68
C LYS A 59 9.71 -2.04 8.55
N ALA A 60 9.17 -2.85 7.64
CA ALA A 60 8.33 -2.35 6.56
C ALA A 60 7.00 -1.78 7.10
N ALA A 61 6.40 -2.41 8.11
CA ALA A 61 5.21 -1.87 8.78
C ALA A 61 5.51 -0.53 9.47
N GLU A 62 6.64 -0.43 10.18
CA GLU A 62 7.11 0.81 10.81
C GLU A 62 7.29 1.94 9.78
N VAL A 63 7.92 1.65 8.64
CA VAL A 63 8.10 2.63 7.56
C VAL A 63 6.75 3.10 6.99
N LEU A 64 5.78 2.20 6.80
CA LEU A 64 4.43 2.58 6.34
C LEU A 64 3.73 3.50 7.33
N ARG A 65 3.82 3.21 8.64
CA ARG A 65 3.27 4.09 9.69
C ARG A 65 3.93 5.46 9.69
N ALA A 66 5.26 5.50 9.56
CA ALA A 66 6.01 6.75 9.42
C ALA A 66 5.63 7.55 8.16
N LYS A 67 5.06 6.89 7.14
CA LYS A 67 4.53 7.50 5.91
C LYS A 67 3.04 7.85 5.97
N GLY A 68 2.43 7.74 7.15
CA GLY A 68 1.04 8.15 7.38
C GLY A 68 0.02 7.02 7.37
N GLU A 69 0.44 5.77 7.13
CA GLU A 69 -0.48 4.63 7.16
C GLU A 69 -0.49 3.95 8.53
N ALA A 70 -1.30 4.50 9.45
CA ALA A 70 -1.41 4.02 10.83
C ALA A 70 -1.98 2.58 10.92
N ARG A 71 -2.74 2.13 9.91
CA ARG A 71 -3.33 0.78 9.83
C ARG A 71 -2.33 -0.27 9.32
N ALA A 72 -1.05 0.08 9.16
CA ALA A 72 -0.05 -0.89 8.72
C ALA A 72 0.31 -1.87 9.84
N HIS A 73 0.19 -3.17 9.58
CA HIS A 73 0.52 -4.25 10.50
C HIS A 73 1.60 -5.17 9.93
N HIS A 74 2.37 -5.80 10.80
CA HIS A 74 3.19 -6.93 10.39
C HIS A 74 2.26 -8.10 10.04
N ALA A 75 2.46 -8.71 8.88
CA ALA A 75 1.77 -9.94 8.53
C ALA A 75 2.30 -11.05 9.44
N GLU A 76 1.45 -11.59 10.32
CA GLU A 76 1.81 -12.83 11.01
C GLU A 76 1.97 -13.94 9.96
N PRO A 77 3.11 -14.64 9.90
CA PRO A 77 3.20 -15.82 9.06
C PRO A 77 2.19 -16.83 9.59
N ARG A 78 1.10 -17.04 8.84
CA ARG A 78 0.29 -18.25 9.02
C ARG A 78 1.18 -19.40 8.60
N HIS A 79 1.87 -20.02 9.56
CA HIS A 79 2.40 -21.36 9.34
C HIS A 79 1.19 -22.28 9.14
N PRO A 80 0.99 -22.91 7.97
CA PRO A 80 0.30 -24.18 7.97
C PRO A 80 1.20 -25.13 8.77
N ILE A 81 0.78 -25.46 9.99
CA ILE A 81 1.25 -26.68 10.64
C ILE A 81 0.67 -27.79 9.77
N LEU A 82 1.46 -28.27 8.80
CA LEU A 82 1.25 -29.54 8.14
C LEU A 82 1.73 -30.64 9.08
#